data_AF-A0A1H9WVQ0-F1
#
_entry.id   AF-A0A1H9WVQ0-F1
#
_cell.length_a   1.000
_cell.length_b   1.000
_cell.length_c   1.000
_cell.angle_alpha   90.00
_cell.angle_beta   90.00
_cell.angle_gamma   90.00
#
_symmetry.space_group_name_H-M   'P 1'
#
loop_
_entity.id
_entity.type
_entity.pdbx_description
1 polymer ?
#
loop_
_entity_poly.entity_id
_entity_poly.type
_entity_poly.pdbx_seq_one_letter_code
_entity_poly.pdbx_strand_id
1 'polypeptide(L)'
;MLGLAVRIPTESGDWDLLLSSAGTGRWTRMLPKFARRWQNARLGTLLPYRYRGELVWFTALPGAGEPPERFTLHASGRDGGLRQVAELTLHHRETEPVAFDPVLTLPPELELAPRWFARLRAQAYRGSRLGRRGS
;
A
#
# COMPACT_ATOMS: atom_id res chain seq x y z
N MET A 1 -6.09 7.41 -11.21
CA MET A 1 -5.63 7.09 -9.85
C MET A 1 -4.17 6.71 -9.95
N LEU A 2 -3.32 7.24 -9.07
CA LEU A 2 -1.91 6.84 -9.01
C LEU A 2 -1.74 5.82 -7.90
N GLY A 3 -0.83 4.87 -8.10
CA GLY A 3 -0.59 3.78 -7.15
C GLY A 3 0.89 3.42 -7.08
N LEU A 4 1.31 2.97 -5.91
CA LEU A 4 2.64 2.44 -5.65
C LEU A 4 2.47 1.10 -4.93
N ALA A 5 3.08 0.06 -5.48
CA ALA A 5 3.16 -1.27 -4.87
C ALA A 5 4.62 -1.56 -4.56
N VAL A 6 4.88 -2.03 -3.34
CA VAL A 6 6.24 -2.33 -2.87
C VAL A 6 6.22 -3.70 -2.21
N ARG A 7 7.17 -4.57 -2.57
CA ARG A 7 7.46 -5.79 -1.83
C ARG A 7 8.67 -5.53 -0.94
N ILE A 8 8.51 -5.75 0.35
CA ILE A 8 9.53 -5.52 1.37
C ILE A 8 9.91 -6.88 1.95
N PRO A 9 11.12 -7.39 1.69
CA PRO A 9 11.59 -8.59 2.37
C PRO A 9 11.80 -8.30 3.85
N THR A 10 11.30 -9.17 4.71
CA THR A 10 11.52 -9.11 6.17
C THR A 10 12.04 -10.45 6.67
N GLU A 11 12.54 -10.49 7.90
CA GLU A 11 13.03 -11.73 8.52
C GLU A 11 11.94 -12.81 8.62
N SER A 12 10.68 -12.39 8.77
CA SER A 12 9.52 -13.28 8.92
C SER A 12 8.78 -13.55 7.60
N GLY A 13 9.28 -13.04 6.47
CA GLY A 13 8.72 -13.22 5.13
C GLY A 13 8.52 -11.92 4.37
N ASP A 14 8.08 -12.02 3.13
CA ASP A 14 7.81 -10.85 2.29
C ASP A 14 6.53 -10.11 2.71
N TRP A 15 6.56 -8.79 2.57
CA TRP A 15 5.42 -7.91 2.78
C TRP A 15 5.09 -7.11 1.52
N ASP A 16 3.91 -7.34 0.96
CA ASP A 16 3.38 -6.49 -0.10
C ASP A 16 2.60 -5.32 0.51
N LEU A 17 3.06 -4.11 0.21
CA LEU A 17 2.44 -2.86 0.62
C LEU A 17 1.82 -2.17 -0.60
N LEU A 18 0.50 -1.99 -0.58
CA LEU A 18 -0.23 -1.26 -1.62
C LEU A 18 -0.63 0.14 -1.14
N LEU A 19 -0.20 1.15 -1.88
CA LEU A 19 -0.44 2.56 -1.64
C LEU A 19 -1.16 3.15 -2.84
N SER A 20 -2.10 4.06 -2.60
CA SER A 20 -2.82 4.72 -3.68
C SER A 20 -3.15 6.16 -3.34
N SER A 21 -3.41 6.97 -4.36
CA SER A 21 -3.88 8.35 -4.16
C SER A 21 -5.23 8.31 -3.42
N ALA A 22 -5.18 8.49 -2.11
CA ALA A 22 -6.33 8.50 -1.20
C ALA A 22 -6.48 9.89 -0.58
N GLY A 23 -7.65 10.19 0.00
CA GLY A 23 -7.87 11.42 0.75
C GLY A 23 -6.92 11.53 1.95
N THR A 24 -6.78 12.71 2.53
CA THR A 24 -5.78 12.96 3.59
C THR A 24 -6.41 13.21 4.97
N GLY A 25 -7.72 13.47 5.04
CA GLY A 25 -8.45 13.67 6.30
C GLY A 25 -8.79 12.36 7.01
N ARG A 26 -9.03 12.43 8.33
CA ARG A 26 -9.35 11.31 9.23
C ARG A 26 -10.41 10.33 8.69
N TRP A 27 -11.43 10.88 8.04
CA TRP A 27 -12.54 10.13 7.40
C TRP A 27 -12.32 9.90 5.91
N THR A 28 -11.71 10.87 5.21
CA THR A 28 -11.51 10.81 3.75
C THR A 28 -10.33 9.95 3.33
N ARG A 29 -9.45 9.55 4.25
CA ARG A 29 -8.27 8.70 3.97
C ARG A 29 -8.60 7.30 3.46
N MET A 30 -9.85 6.88 3.64
CA MET A 30 -10.36 5.63 3.10
C MET A 30 -10.98 5.79 1.70
N LEU A 31 -11.04 7.02 1.16
CA LEU A 31 -11.62 7.31 -0.15
C LEU A 31 -10.51 7.64 -1.15
N PRO A 32 -10.55 7.12 -2.39
CA PRO A 32 -9.60 7.51 -3.43
C PRO A 32 -9.78 8.99 -3.80
N LYS A 33 -8.66 9.70 -3.99
CA LYS A 33 -8.64 11.08 -4.51
C LYS A 33 -8.00 11.08 -5.90
N PHE A 34 -8.60 11.80 -6.85
CA PHE A 34 -8.00 12.00 -8.16
C PHE A 34 -6.80 12.95 -8.04
N ALA A 35 -5.59 12.39 -8.03
CA ALA A 35 -4.36 13.12 -8.28
C ALA A 35 -4.02 13.06 -9.77
N ARG A 36 -3.81 14.22 -10.42
CA ARG A 36 -3.45 14.31 -11.85
C ARG A 36 -1.94 14.34 -12.10
N ARG A 37 -1.11 14.45 -11.05
CA ARG A 37 0.35 14.56 -11.11
C ARG A 37 0.99 13.88 -9.89
N TRP A 38 2.16 13.28 -10.07
CA TRP A 38 2.83 12.57 -8.97
C TRP A 38 3.33 13.51 -7.89
N GLN A 39 3.85 14.68 -8.25
CA GLN A 39 4.35 15.71 -7.31
C GLN A 39 3.40 16.10 -6.17
N ASN A 40 2.08 15.92 -6.34
CA ASN A 40 1.07 16.21 -5.31
C ASN A 40 0.33 14.93 -4.82
N ALA A 41 0.74 13.76 -5.30
CA ALA A 41 0.10 12.49 -5.02
C ALA A 41 0.63 11.90 -3.72
N ARG A 42 0.05 12.31 -2.60
CA ARG A 42 0.20 11.61 -1.34
C ARG A 42 -0.46 10.24 -1.45
N LEU A 43 0.33 9.17 -1.45
CA LEU A 43 -0.17 7.81 -1.63
C LEU A 43 -0.29 7.14 -0.27
N GLY A 44 -1.47 6.64 0.07
CA GLY A 44 -1.75 6.04 1.37
C GLY A 44 -2.34 4.64 1.26
N THR A 45 -2.24 3.87 2.35
CA THR A 45 -3.00 2.63 2.50
C THR A 45 -4.46 2.97 2.75
N LEU A 46 -5.37 2.33 2.01
CA LEU A 46 -6.81 2.54 2.20
C LEU A 46 -7.28 1.95 3.53
N LEU A 47 -6.68 0.83 3.93
CA LEU A 47 -6.95 0.14 5.18
C LEU A 47 -5.74 0.27 6.12
N PRO A 48 -5.98 0.34 7.45
CA PRO A 48 -4.91 0.16 8.41
C PRO A 48 -4.40 -1.27 8.44
N TYR A 49 -3.14 -1.39 8.82
CA TYR A 49 -2.61 -2.60 9.42
C TYR A 49 -2.81 -2.57 10.93
N ARG A 50 -2.80 -3.73 11.56
CA ARG A 50 -2.65 -3.89 13.00
C ARG A 50 -1.26 -4.43 13.27
N TYR A 51 -0.51 -3.73 14.10
CA TYR A 51 0.82 -4.14 14.57
C TYR A 51 0.85 -4.02 16.09
N ARG A 52 1.15 -5.13 16.78
CA ARG A 52 1.16 -5.18 18.26
C ARG A 52 -0.11 -4.60 18.90
N GLY A 53 -1.26 -4.86 18.30
CA GLY A 53 -2.57 -4.37 18.77
C GLY A 53 -2.96 -2.98 18.26
N GLU A 54 -2.03 -2.18 17.77
CA GLU A 54 -2.27 -0.80 17.33
C GLU A 54 -2.57 -0.68 15.84
N LEU A 55 -3.42 0.28 15.47
CA LEU A 55 -3.73 0.56 14.06
C LEU A 55 -2.69 1.49 13.45
N VAL A 56 -2.13 1.08 12.32
CA VAL A 56 -1.09 1.80 11.59
C VAL A 56 -1.49 1.99 10.13
N TRP A 57 -1.38 3.21 9.63
CA TRP A 57 -1.49 3.53 8.20
C TRP A 57 -0.13 3.92 7.66
N PHE A 58 0.13 3.56 6.41
CA PHE A 58 1.33 3.99 5.70
C PHE A 58 1.01 5.05 4.66
N THR A 59 1.93 5.98 4.48
CA THR A 59 1.87 7.02 3.46
C THR A 59 3.22 7.19 2.79
N ALA A 60 3.27 7.11 1.46
CA ALA A 60 4.41 7.54 0.67
C ALA A 60 4.20 8.96 0.16
N LEU A 61 5.22 9.80 0.38
CA LEU A 61 5.32 11.14 -0.19
C LEU A 61 6.35 11.12 -1.31
N PRO A 62 6.00 11.57 -2.53
CA PRO A 62 6.93 11.59 -3.64
C PRO A 62 7.96 12.71 -3.48
N GLY A 63 9.18 12.43 -3.90
CA GLY A 63 10.23 13.43 -4.09
C GLY A 63 10.05 14.21 -5.39
N ALA A 64 11.10 14.92 -5.81
CA ALA A 64 11.12 15.60 -7.10
C ALA A 64 11.12 14.60 -8.28
N GLY A 65 10.66 15.07 -9.45
CA GLY A 65 10.60 14.28 -10.69
C GLY A 65 9.18 13.89 -11.11
N GLU A 66 9.03 13.49 -12.38
CA GLU A 66 7.76 13.01 -12.94
C GLU A 66 8.06 11.93 -14.01
N PRO A 67 7.92 10.62 -13.68
CA PRO A 67 7.58 10.08 -12.37
C PRO A 67 8.72 10.28 -11.35
N PRO A 68 8.41 10.36 -10.04
CA PRO A 68 9.41 10.46 -8.99
C PRO A 68 10.17 9.14 -8.83
N GLU A 69 11.49 9.25 -8.67
CA GLU A 69 12.38 8.11 -8.39
C GLU A 69 12.52 7.83 -6.90
N ARG A 70 12.16 8.80 -6.05
CA ARG A 70 12.28 8.72 -4.59
C ARG A 70 10.95 8.97 -3.89
N PHE A 71 10.72 8.24 -2.81
CA PHE A 71 9.59 8.44 -1.92
C PHE A 71 10.01 8.33 -0.46
N THR A 72 9.45 9.17 0.41
CA THR A 72 9.58 9.01 1.86
C THR A 72 8.36 8.29 2.41
N LEU A 73 8.58 7.18 3.09
CA LEU A 73 7.52 6.36 3.68
C LEU A 73 7.31 6.75 5.14
N HIS A 74 6.06 7.01 5.49
CA HIS A 74 5.64 7.40 6.82
C HIS A 74 4.63 6.41 7.38
N ALA A 75 4.71 6.16 8.69
CA ALA A 75 3.69 5.48 9.46
C ALA A 75 2.88 6.49 10.27
N SER A 76 1.59 6.24 10.46
CA SER A 76 0.72 7.03 11.33
C SER A 76 -0.25 6.17 12.13
N GLY A 77 -0.47 6.57 13.37
CA GLY A 77 -1.44 5.95 14.27
C GLY A 77 -2.85 6.52 14.08
N ARG A 78 -3.70 6.31 15.09
CA ARG A 78 -5.06 6.89 15.13
C ARG A 78 -5.07 8.40 15.31
N ASP A 79 -4.04 8.94 15.96
CA ASP A 79 -3.80 10.36 16.18
C ASP A 79 -3.42 11.11 14.89
N GLY A 80 -2.96 10.38 13.86
CA GLY A 80 -2.56 10.94 12.57
C GLY A 80 -1.15 11.50 12.53
N GLY A 81 -0.36 11.35 13.61
CA GLY A 81 1.03 11.77 13.64
C GLY A 81 1.86 10.99 12.61
N LEU A 82 2.57 11.70 11.73
CA LEU A 82 3.42 11.08 10.72
C LEU A 82 4.82 10.91 11.26
N ARG A 83 5.28 9.66 11.30
CA ARG A 83 6.66 9.31 11.59
C ARG A 83 7.28 8.71 10.35
N GLN A 84 8.36 9.31 9.84
CA GLN A 84 9.13 8.70 8.76
C GLN A 84 9.69 7.34 9.23
N VAL A 85 9.53 6.31 8.40
CA VAL A 85 9.96 4.94 8.69
C VAL A 85 10.94 4.39 7.66
N ALA A 86 10.92 4.91 6.43
CA ALA A 86 11.82 4.48 5.38
C ALA A 86 11.93 5.51 4.24
N GLU A 87 12.91 5.29 3.37
CA GLU A 87 13.01 5.92 2.06
C GLU A 87 12.99 4.83 0.99
N LEU A 88 12.29 5.08 -0.11
CA LEU A 88 12.17 4.19 -1.25
C LEU A 88 12.86 4.87 -2.44
N THR A 89 13.78 4.16 -3.10
CA THR A 89 14.46 4.63 -4.30
C THR A 89 14.26 3.63 -5.42
N LEU A 90 13.81 4.09 -6.58
CA LEU A 90 13.70 3.29 -7.79
C LEU A 90 15.02 3.39 -8.55
N HIS A 91 15.72 2.27 -8.69
CA HIS A 91 17.02 2.23 -9.37
C HIS A 91 16.92 1.82 -10.84
N HIS A 92 15.95 0.98 -11.17
CA HIS A 92 15.79 0.42 -12.50
C HIS A 92 14.31 0.22 -12.81
N ARG A 93 13.98 0.21 -14.09
CA ARG A 93 12.64 -0.04 -14.57
C ARG A 93 12.61 -1.42 -15.23
N GLU A 94 11.80 -2.30 -14.70
CA GLU A 94 11.50 -3.59 -15.32
C GLU A 94 10.14 -3.54 -16.01
N THR A 95 10.01 -4.34 -17.07
CA THR A 95 8.76 -4.48 -17.83
C THR A 95 8.02 -5.77 -17.52
N GLU A 96 8.64 -6.69 -16.78
CA GLU A 96 8.00 -7.93 -16.38
C GLU A 96 6.90 -7.67 -15.34
N PRO A 97 5.70 -8.23 -15.53
CA PRO A 97 4.59 -8.00 -14.62
C PRO A 97 4.80 -8.73 -13.30
N VAL A 98 5.03 -7.98 -12.22
CA VAL A 98 5.08 -8.51 -10.85
C VAL A 98 3.68 -8.46 -10.22
N ALA A 99 3.24 -9.58 -9.65
CA ALA A 99 1.99 -9.64 -8.89
C ALA A 99 2.23 -9.31 -7.42
N PHE A 100 1.42 -8.38 -6.88
CA PHE A 100 1.43 -7.99 -5.46
C PHE A 100 0.11 -8.37 -4.80
N ASP A 101 0.17 -8.92 -3.58
CA ASP A 101 -1.00 -9.27 -2.78
C ASP A 101 -0.78 -8.95 -1.28
N PRO A 102 -1.25 -7.79 -0.79
CA PRO A 102 -1.03 -7.37 0.61
C PRO A 102 -1.82 -8.21 1.63
N VAL A 103 -2.69 -9.12 1.18
CA VAL A 103 -3.45 -10.02 2.05
C VAL A 103 -2.71 -11.33 2.23
N LEU A 104 -2.07 -11.84 1.18
CA LEU A 104 -1.37 -13.12 1.19
C LEU A 104 0.12 -13.00 1.50
N THR A 105 0.73 -11.88 1.11
CA THR A 105 2.14 -11.57 1.33
C THR A 105 2.24 -10.55 2.46
N LEU A 106 2.09 -11.06 3.68
CA LEU A 106 2.06 -10.27 4.91
C LEU A 106 2.83 -10.99 6.02
N PRO A 107 3.77 -10.32 6.70
CA PRO A 107 4.45 -10.86 7.87
C PRO A 107 3.46 -11.23 8.99
N PRO A 108 3.72 -12.29 9.77
CA PRO A 108 2.82 -12.77 10.82
C PRO A 108 2.55 -11.75 11.94
N GLU A 109 3.42 -10.75 12.09
CA GLU A 109 3.25 -9.67 13.08
C GLU A 109 2.23 -8.61 12.64
N LEU A 110 1.81 -8.63 11.37
CA LEU A 110 0.88 -7.69 10.78
C LEU A 110 -0.45 -8.35 10.43
N GLU A 111 -1.53 -7.60 10.60
CA GLU A 111 -2.85 -7.98 10.11
C GLU A 111 -3.50 -6.82 9.38
N LEU A 112 -4.19 -7.05 8.26
CA LEU A 112 -5.07 -6.04 7.69
C LEU A 112 -6.33 -5.86 8.54
N ALA A 113 -6.65 -4.61 8.88
CA ALA A 113 -7.82 -4.26 9.68
C ALA A 113 -8.82 -3.42 8.86
N PRO A 114 -10.14 -3.65 9.03
CA PRO A 114 -10.77 -4.61 9.95
C PRO A 114 -10.73 -6.06 9.41
N ARG A 115 -10.64 -7.04 10.32
CA ARG A 115 -10.50 -8.48 9.99
C ARG A 115 -11.59 -9.02 9.05
N TRP A 116 -12.80 -8.44 9.08
CA TRP A 116 -13.90 -8.85 8.20
C TRP A 116 -13.59 -8.55 6.71
N PHE A 117 -12.74 -7.56 6.41
CA PHE A 117 -12.37 -7.23 5.04
C PHE A 117 -11.39 -8.25 4.44
N ALA A 118 -10.47 -8.79 5.24
CA ALA A 118 -9.62 -9.92 4.83
C ALA A 118 -10.48 -11.16 4.50
N ARG A 119 -11.55 -11.39 5.26
CA ARG A 119 -12.50 -12.50 5.03
C ARG A 119 -13.34 -12.33 3.75
N LEU A 120 -13.74 -11.11 3.39
CA LEU A 120 -14.48 -10.85 2.15
C LEU A 120 -13.69 -11.24 0.88
N ARG A 121 -12.35 -11.28 0.93
CA ARG A 121 -11.53 -11.69 -0.23
C ARG A 121 -11.34 -13.19 -0.40
N ALA A 122 -11.48 -14.00 0.65
CA ALA A 122 -11.58 -15.45 0.47
C ALA A 122 -12.74 -15.81 -0.50
N GLN A 123 -13.80 -14.99 -0.48
CA GLN A 123 -14.94 -15.09 -1.38
C GLN A 123 -14.71 -14.36 -2.72
N ALA A 124 -14.14 -13.15 -2.71
CA ALA A 124 -13.99 -12.32 -3.92
C ALA A 124 -12.82 -12.71 -4.85
N TYR A 125 -11.76 -13.36 -4.37
CA TYR A 125 -10.61 -13.75 -5.23
C TYR A 125 -10.77 -15.08 -5.97
N ARG A 126 -11.76 -15.93 -5.61
CA ARG A 126 -12.04 -17.17 -6.37
C ARG A 126 -12.36 -16.90 -7.84
N GLY A 127 -12.95 -15.75 -8.17
CA GLY A 127 -13.36 -15.42 -9.54
C GLY A 127 -12.24 -14.90 -10.47
N SER A 128 -11.24 -14.17 -9.96
CA SER A 128 -10.31 -13.43 -10.85
C SER A 128 -9.13 -14.25 -11.38
N ARG A 129 -8.87 -15.44 -10.85
CA ARG A 129 -7.76 -16.31 -11.30
C ARG A 129 -8.11 -17.18 -12.51
N LEU A 130 -9.38 -17.23 -12.92
CA LEU A 130 -9.83 -17.95 -14.12
C LEU A 130 -9.52 -17.23 -15.44
N GLY A 131 -9.15 -15.95 -15.40
CA GLY A 131 -8.90 -15.14 -16.61
C GLY A 131 -7.46 -15.16 -17.17
N ARG A 132 -6.47 -15.75 -16.47
CA ARG A 132 -5.05 -15.78 -16.93
C ARG A 132 -4.61 -17.11 -17.53
N ARG A 133 -5.56 -17.91 -18.03
CA ARG A 133 -5.32 -19.10 -18.87
C ARG A 133 -6.11 -19.06 -20.18
N GLY A 134 -6.53 -17.87 -20.60
CA GLY A 134 -7.30 -17.67 -21.83
C GLY A 134 -6.93 -16.37 -22.50
N SER A 135 -5.72 -16.32 -23.05
CA SER A 135 -5.33 -15.41 -24.15
C SER A 135 -4.18 -16.05 -24.90
#